data_AF-A0A2V8ZR87-F1
#
_entry.id   AF-A0A2V8ZR87-F1
#
_cell.length_a   1.000
_cell.length_b   1.000
_cell.length_c   1.000
_cell.angle_alpha   90.00
_cell.angle_beta   90.00
_cell.angle_gamma   90.00
#
_symmetry.space_group_name_H-M   'P 1'
#
loop_
_entity.id
_entity.type
_entity.pdbx_description
1 polymer ?
#
loop_
_entity_poly.entity_id
_entity_poly.type
_entity_poly.pdbx_seq_one_letter_code
_entity_poly.pdbx_strand_id
1 'polypeptide(L)'
;MNNIFNGPVADELLDFLRFKRSLGYGYMRAEFTLREFDRFLIEYVARNHRWRLDQAAIAWLSSKPGRKAVSVSDDAAVLRQFFRYLRRSSNSGTVSEPIWPHLPTESDFVPYFLSEKDILTLLRLSADLKRPPFRAALYRTLILILYCTGIRFGEALRLRMRDVDTRSAVLYVDTFKGRARGVQIDQAVVVDGRFRPGGHDHLGVVGDIREDGLDNPPPPTLFVPTAQLDNEFTQLMNKVVATSFVVRTKPAPTSVAAEVQREVSAAGGDVAAFDFRPMESVLAGSIVHQRFNMLLLGTFAGMALTLSALGLYGVISYAVARRTHEVGIRMALGAAHADVLRLIVGQGMKVVAIGLALGIGLALLSTRLISRLLYGARPTDAATLGIASLGLVVVAFLATYIPARRAMRVDPMVALRYE
;
A
#
# COMPACT_ATOMS: atom_id res chain seq x y z
N MET A 1 31.82 12.79 -2.15
CA MET A 1 30.82 11.83 -1.64
C MET A 1 31.53 10.99 -0.60
N ASN A 2 31.14 11.07 0.67
CA ASN A 2 31.79 10.33 1.76
C ASN A 2 31.73 8.82 1.49
N ASN A 3 32.85 8.10 1.69
CA ASN A 3 32.89 6.65 1.56
C ASN A 3 32.00 6.01 2.63
N ILE A 4 30.85 5.49 2.21
CA ILE A 4 29.82 4.92 3.09
C ILE A 4 30.22 3.52 3.58
N PHE A 5 31.00 2.80 2.78
CA PHE A 5 31.53 1.46 3.03
C PHE A 5 33.05 1.47 2.85
N ASN A 6 33.78 0.66 3.61
CA ASN A 6 35.25 0.58 3.58
C ASN A 6 35.77 -0.87 3.63
N GLY A 7 34.88 -1.86 3.64
CA GLY A 7 35.25 -3.27 3.68
C GLY A 7 35.63 -3.87 2.33
N PRO A 8 35.93 -5.18 2.31
CA PRO A 8 36.45 -5.89 1.14
C PRO A 8 35.48 -6.00 -0.05
N VAL A 9 34.22 -5.64 0.15
CA VAL A 9 33.15 -5.62 -0.88
C VAL A 9 32.42 -4.27 -0.91
N ALA A 10 33.14 -3.19 -0.57
CA ALA A 10 32.58 -1.86 -0.42
C ALA A 10 31.95 -1.33 -1.72
N ASP A 11 32.58 -1.58 -2.85
CA ASP A 11 32.11 -1.13 -4.17
C ASP A 11 30.80 -1.84 -4.54
N GLU A 12 30.70 -3.14 -4.33
CA GLU A 12 29.49 -3.90 -4.62
C GLU A 12 28.33 -3.53 -3.69
N LEU A 13 28.61 -3.26 -2.41
CA LEU A 13 27.62 -2.76 -1.47
C LEU A 13 27.10 -1.37 -1.87
N LEU A 14 27.98 -0.50 -2.34
CA LEU A 14 27.63 0.83 -2.82
C LEU A 14 26.78 0.76 -4.09
N ASP A 15 27.15 -0.09 -5.04
CA ASP A 15 26.41 -0.27 -6.29
C ASP A 15 25.04 -0.92 -6.06
N PHE A 16 24.95 -1.89 -5.15
CA PHE A 16 23.68 -2.46 -4.71
C PHE A 16 22.77 -1.38 -4.10
N LEU A 17 23.31 -0.51 -3.25
CA LEU A 17 22.55 0.58 -2.62
C LEU A 17 22.07 1.60 -3.66
N ARG A 18 22.91 1.96 -4.63
CA ARG A 18 22.55 2.84 -5.75
C ARG A 18 21.46 2.24 -6.62
N PHE A 19 21.59 0.95 -6.96
CA PHE A 19 20.58 0.19 -7.71
C PHE A 19 19.23 0.17 -6.98
N LYS A 20 19.21 -0.02 -5.66
CA LYS A 20 17.96 0.00 -4.89
C LYS A 20 17.32 1.39 -4.85
N ARG A 21 18.14 2.44 -4.73
CA ARG A 21 17.65 3.82 -4.72
C ARG A 21 17.14 4.28 -6.09
N SER A 22 17.74 3.83 -7.20
CA SER A 22 17.24 4.15 -8.55
C SER A 22 15.85 3.54 -8.84
N LEU A 23 15.50 2.45 -8.16
CA LEU A 23 14.15 1.85 -8.18
C LEU A 23 13.15 2.60 -7.28
N GLY A 24 13.54 3.72 -6.65
CA GLY A 24 12.66 4.54 -5.81
C GLY A 24 12.54 4.08 -4.36
N TYR A 25 13.34 3.10 -3.90
CA TYR A 25 13.34 2.69 -2.50
C TYR A 25 14.22 3.61 -1.65
N GLY A 26 13.68 4.17 -0.56
CA GLY A 26 14.43 5.00 0.39
C GLY A 26 15.55 4.24 1.14
N TYR A 27 15.40 2.92 1.32
CA TYR A 27 16.41 1.95 1.80
C TYR A 27 17.25 2.31 3.06
N MET A 28 16.85 3.33 3.84
CA MET A 28 17.61 3.86 4.99
C MET A 28 17.93 2.81 6.08
N ARG A 29 16.96 1.93 6.41
CA ARG A 29 17.17 0.89 7.44
C ARG A 29 18.08 -0.22 6.95
N ALA A 30 17.94 -0.61 5.68
CA ALA A 30 18.79 -1.63 5.07
C ALA A 30 20.21 -1.13 4.84
N GLU A 31 20.41 0.17 4.58
CA GLU A 31 21.75 0.78 4.55
C GLU A 31 22.48 0.62 5.89
N PHE A 32 21.78 0.80 7.02
CA PHE A 32 22.37 0.57 8.34
C PHE A 32 22.82 -0.89 8.51
N THR A 33 21.97 -1.85 8.14
CA THR A 33 22.28 -3.29 8.12
C THR A 33 23.53 -3.57 7.27
N LEU A 34 23.62 -3.01 6.05
CA LEU A 34 24.78 -3.20 5.17
C LEU A 34 26.06 -2.58 5.76
N ARG A 35 25.99 -1.43 6.45
CA ARG A 35 27.16 -0.82 7.11
C ARG A 35 27.65 -1.64 8.30
N GLU A 36 26.73 -2.19 9.09
CA GLU A 36 27.09 -3.11 10.18
C GLU A 36 27.75 -4.38 9.64
N PHE A 37 27.27 -4.89 8.50
CA PHE A 37 27.88 -6.05 7.83
C PHE A 37 29.27 -5.71 7.26
N ASP A 38 29.42 -4.58 6.58
CA ASP A 38 30.70 -4.09 6.04
C ASP A 38 31.76 -3.96 7.13
N ARG A 39 31.40 -3.38 8.28
CA ARG A 39 32.28 -3.27 9.45
C ARG A 39 32.70 -4.64 9.98
N PHE A 40 31.76 -5.59 10.06
CA PHE A 40 32.08 -6.94 10.47
C PHE A 40 33.02 -7.63 9.49
N LEU A 41 32.83 -7.43 8.18
CA LEU A 41 33.69 -8.02 7.16
C LEU A 41 35.15 -7.57 7.30
N ILE A 42 35.40 -6.30 7.64
CA ILE A 42 36.76 -5.80 7.89
C ILE A 42 37.47 -6.64 8.97
N GLU A 43 36.79 -6.88 10.10
CA GLU A 43 37.34 -7.69 11.19
C GLU A 43 37.42 -9.18 10.83
N TYR A 44 36.42 -9.69 10.10
CA TYR A 44 36.34 -11.10 9.72
C TYR A 44 37.46 -11.50 8.76
N VAL A 45 37.76 -10.65 7.77
CA VAL A 45 38.84 -10.90 6.80
C VAL A 45 40.22 -10.77 7.45
N ALA A 46 40.39 -9.84 8.39
CA ALA A 46 41.64 -9.72 9.14
C ALA A 46 41.98 -10.99 9.95
N ARG A 47 40.96 -11.75 10.38
CA ARG A 47 41.13 -13.00 11.15
C ARG A 47 41.14 -14.26 10.28
N ASN A 48 40.66 -14.20 9.04
CA ASN A 48 40.50 -15.36 8.15
C ASN A 48 41.22 -15.15 6.81
N HIS A 49 42.42 -15.74 6.69
CA HIS A 49 43.27 -15.61 5.49
C HIS A 49 42.63 -16.18 4.21
N ARG A 50 41.79 -17.22 4.34
CA ARG A 50 40.94 -17.74 3.27
C ARG A 50 39.48 -17.57 3.71
N TRP A 51 38.83 -16.53 3.20
CA TRP A 51 37.43 -16.23 3.53
C TRP A 51 36.55 -16.36 2.29
N ARG A 52 35.27 -16.62 2.52
CA ARG A 52 34.23 -16.58 1.49
C ARG A 52 33.07 -15.71 1.98
N LEU A 53 32.47 -14.96 1.07
CA LEU A 53 31.43 -13.99 1.41
C LEU A 53 30.17 -14.66 2.00
N ASP A 54 29.79 -15.83 1.48
CA ASP A 54 28.67 -16.64 1.98
C ASP A 54 28.88 -17.09 3.43
N GLN A 55 30.07 -17.58 3.76
CA GLN A 55 30.43 -17.96 5.12
C GLN A 55 30.45 -16.75 6.06
N ALA A 56 30.99 -15.63 5.60
CA ALA A 56 31.03 -14.40 6.38
C ALA A 56 29.62 -13.84 6.67
N ALA A 57 28.68 -13.97 5.74
CA ALA A 57 27.27 -13.60 5.95
C ALA A 57 26.61 -14.44 7.05
N ILE A 58 26.82 -15.76 7.06
CA ILE A 58 26.30 -16.64 8.11
C ILE A 58 26.99 -16.36 9.46
N ALA A 59 28.30 -16.15 9.45
CA ALA A 59 29.06 -15.79 10.65
C ALA A 59 28.57 -14.49 11.28
N TRP A 60 28.25 -13.47 10.47
CA TRP A 60 27.72 -12.20 10.95
C TRP A 60 26.32 -12.33 11.55
N LEU A 61 25.43 -13.08 10.90
CA LEU A 61 24.10 -13.37 11.45
C LEU A 61 24.20 -14.11 12.79
N SER A 62 25.22 -14.95 12.94
CA SER A 62 25.48 -15.73 14.16
C SER A 62 26.26 -14.96 15.23
N SER A 63 26.93 -13.85 14.88
CA SER A 63 27.78 -13.08 15.79
C SER A 63 27.00 -12.19 16.77
N LYS A 64 25.67 -12.16 16.68
CA LYS A 64 24.78 -11.34 17.51
C LYS A 64 23.84 -12.23 18.35
N PRO A 65 24.35 -12.98 19.33
CA PRO A 65 23.52 -13.82 20.19
C PRO A 65 22.51 -12.96 20.96
N GLY A 66 21.25 -13.40 21.03
CA GLY A 66 20.18 -12.71 21.77
C GLY A 66 19.45 -11.59 21.01
N ARG A 67 19.74 -11.35 19.72
CA ARG A 67 18.88 -10.47 18.89
C ARG A 67 17.53 -11.15 18.64
N LYS A 68 16.46 -10.34 18.59
CA LYS A 68 15.11 -10.80 18.26
C LYS A 68 15.10 -11.51 16.91
N ALA A 69 14.43 -12.64 16.83
CA ALA A 69 14.41 -13.48 15.63
C ALA A 69 13.92 -12.72 14.38
N VAL A 70 12.91 -11.86 14.54
CA VAL A 70 12.44 -10.94 13.47
C VAL A 70 13.53 -9.98 12.96
N SER A 71 14.40 -9.48 13.85
CA SER A 71 15.47 -8.56 13.46
C SER A 71 16.59 -9.29 12.71
N VAL A 72 16.91 -10.53 13.11
CA VAL A 72 17.86 -11.38 12.39
C VAL A 72 17.30 -11.78 11.02
N SER A 73 15.99 -12.05 10.93
CA SER A 73 15.30 -12.31 9.67
C SER A 73 15.29 -11.10 8.74
N ASP A 74 15.06 -9.89 9.26
CA ASP A 74 15.16 -8.64 8.50
C ASP A 74 16.57 -8.45 7.93
N ASP A 75 17.61 -8.65 8.76
CA ASP A 75 19.02 -8.54 8.34
C ASP A 75 19.37 -9.58 7.27
N ALA A 76 18.94 -10.83 7.46
CA ALA A 76 19.12 -11.91 6.48
C ALA A 76 18.39 -11.63 5.16
N ALA A 77 17.21 -11.01 5.20
CA ALA A 77 16.47 -10.63 4.00
C ALA A 77 17.21 -9.55 3.18
N VAL A 78 17.87 -8.60 3.84
CA VAL A 78 18.70 -7.59 3.19
C VAL A 78 19.91 -8.24 2.52
N LEU A 79 20.62 -9.15 3.22
CA LEU A 79 21.75 -9.87 2.65
C LEU A 79 21.33 -10.77 1.48
N ARG A 80 20.19 -11.49 1.57
CA ARG A 80 19.62 -12.27 0.46
C ARG A 80 19.47 -11.43 -0.81
N GLN A 81 18.96 -10.21 -0.68
CA GLN A 81 18.80 -9.31 -1.83
C GLN A 81 20.14 -8.87 -2.41
N PHE A 82 21.15 -8.66 -1.56
CA PHE A 82 22.51 -8.34 -1.99
C PHE A 82 23.17 -9.51 -2.74
N PHE A 83 23.11 -10.75 -2.21
CA PHE A 83 23.64 -11.93 -2.91
C PHE A 83 22.95 -12.19 -4.26
N ARG A 84 21.62 -11.99 -4.34
CA ARG A 84 20.90 -12.06 -5.62
C ARG A 84 21.31 -10.99 -6.61
N TYR A 85 21.64 -9.79 -6.12
CA TYR A 85 22.16 -8.72 -6.97
C TYR A 85 23.54 -9.09 -7.52
N LEU A 86 24.47 -9.53 -6.66
CA LEU A 86 25.81 -9.97 -7.05
C LEU A 86 25.80 -11.06 -8.13
N ARG A 87 24.92 -12.07 -8.00
CA ARG A 87 24.79 -13.15 -9.01
C ARG A 87 24.29 -12.67 -10.37
N ARG A 88 23.59 -11.52 -10.41
CA ARG A 88 23.07 -10.94 -11.65
C ARG A 88 24.03 -9.94 -12.28
N SER A 89 24.82 -9.23 -11.47
CA SER A 89 25.75 -8.19 -11.92
C SER A 89 27.14 -8.76 -12.25
N SER A 90 27.64 -9.70 -11.45
CA SER A 90 28.88 -10.42 -11.73
C SER A 90 28.54 -11.59 -12.65
N ASN A 91 29.02 -11.56 -13.89
CA ASN A 91 28.74 -12.56 -14.93
C ASN A 91 29.45 -13.91 -14.66
N SER A 92 29.53 -14.34 -13.40
CA SER A 92 30.39 -15.44 -12.95
C SER A 92 29.70 -16.29 -11.88
N GLY A 93 29.73 -17.62 -12.06
CA GLY A 93 29.23 -18.62 -11.10
C GLY A 93 30.02 -18.71 -9.78
N THR A 94 30.76 -17.66 -9.43
CA THR A 94 31.71 -17.62 -8.31
C THR A 94 31.06 -17.18 -6.99
N VAL A 95 29.92 -16.48 -7.04
CA VAL A 95 29.18 -16.07 -5.84
C VAL A 95 28.20 -17.17 -5.44
N SER A 96 28.58 -17.98 -4.47
CA SER A 96 27.71 -18.98 -3.85
C SER A 96 26.69 -18.31 -2.94
N GLU A 97 25.41 -18.71 -3.02
CA GLU A 97 24.41 -18.28 -2.06
C GLU A 97 24.56 -19.09 -0.77
N PRO A 98 24.63 -18.46 0.42
CA PRO A 98 24.70 -19.20 1.66
C PRO A 98 23.41 -19.99 1.88
N ILE A 99 23.55 -21.19 2.46
CA ILE A 99 22.40 -21.95 2.95
C ILE A 99 21.87 -21.19 4.17
N TRP A 100 20.81 -20.41 3.95
CA TRP A 100 20.24 -19.59 5.00
C TRP A 100 19.64 -20.48 6.09
N PRO A 101 20.02 -20.31 7.37
CA PRO A 101 19.41 -21.07 8.45
C PRO A 101 17.90 -20.78 8.52
N HIS A 102 17.12 -21.76 8.98
CA HIS A 102 15.74 -21.53 9.40
C HIS A 102 15.76 -20.61 10.61
N LEU A 103 15.58 -19.31 10.37
CA LEU A 103 15.48 -18.32 11.42
C LEU A 103 14.08 -18.44 12.04
N PRO A 104 13.96 -18.60 13.37
CA PRO A 104 12.66 -18.66 14.02
C PRO A 104 11.89 -17.38 13.66
N THR A 105 10.66 -17.53 13.20
CA THR A 105 9.77 -16.38 12.91
C THR A 105 9.04 -15.95 14.17
N GLU A 106 8.98 -16.85 15.15
CA GLU A 106 8.45 -16.63 16.47
C GLU A 106 9.52 -15.97 17.34
N SER A 107 9.11 -14.92 18.04
CA SER A 107 9.94 -14.26 19.03
C SER A 107 9.51 -14.81 20.38
N ASP A 108 10.46 -15.39 21.13
CA ASP A 108 10.30 -15.67 22.57
C ASP A 108 10.32 -14.35 23.38
N PHE A 109 9.58 -13.34 22.91
CA PHE A 109 9.50 -12.06 23.58
C PHE A 109 8.63 -12.22 24.82
N VAL A 110 9.28 -12.43 25.96
CA VAL A 110 8.66 -12.29 27.27
C VAL A 110 8.44 -10.79 27.53
N PRO A 111 7.21 -10.31 27.76
CA PRO A 111 6.88 -8.87 27.81
C PRO A 111 7.55 -8.10 28.94
N TYR A 112 8.05 -8.79 29.97
CA TYR A 112 8.55 -8.18 31.18
C TYR A 112 10.06 -7.98 31.13
N PHE A 113 10.49 -6.76 30.80
CA PHE A 113 11.90 -6.34 30.92
C PHE A 113 12.38 -6.31 32.38
N LEU A 114 11.45 -6.32 33.35
CA LEU A 114 11.69 -6.14 34.77
C LEU A 114 10.91 -7.21 35.54
N SER A 115 11.60 -7.97 36.39
CA SER A 115 10.97 -8.90 37.33
C SER A 115 10.20 -8.15 38.42
N GLU A 116 9.29 -8.82 39.13
CA GLU A 116 8.62 -8.25 40.31
C GLU A 116 9.63 -7.64 41.30
N LYS A 117 10.77 -8.31 41.49
CA LYS A 117 11.88 -7.83 42.32
C LYS A 117 12.48 -6.52 41.79
N ASP A 118 12.70 -6.42 40.48
CA ASP A 118 13.23 -5.20 39.86
C ASP A 118 12.27 -4.02 40.02
N ILE A 119 10.97 -4.29 39.96
CA ILE A 119 9.92 -3.27 40.07
C ILE A 119 9.80 -2.79 41.51
N LEU A 120 9.79 -3.70 42.48
CA LEU A 120 9.84 -3.33 43.90
C LEU A 120 11.10 -2.52 44.23
N THR A 121 12.25 -2.86 43.65
CA THR A 121 13.49 -2.09 43.80
C THR A 121 13.36 -0.70 43.17
N LEU A 122 12.86 -0.58 41.94
CA LEU A 122 12.65 0.71 41.27
C LEU A 122 11.64 1.60 42.01
N LEU A 123 10.58 1.00 42.56
CA LEU A 123 9.60 1.73 43.38
C LEU A 123 10.23 2.28 44.66
N ARG A 124 11.08 1.50 45.34
CA ARG A 124 11.84 1.97 46.52
C ARG A 124 12.78 3.12 46.15
N LEU A 125 13.59 2.95 45.10
CA LEU A 125 14.52 3.99 44.63
C LEU A 125 13.79 5.27 44.19
N SER A 126 12.60 5.14 43.59
CA SER A 126 11.80 6.29 43.17
C SER A 126 11.20 7.08 44.34
N ALA A 127 10.95 6.43 45.48
CA ALA A 127 10.37 7.07 46.67
C ALA A 127 11.30 8.12 47.30
N ASP A 128 12.62 7.95 47.13
CA ASP A 128 13.64 8.84 47.70
C ASP A 128 13.95 10.07 46.82
N LEU A 129 13.30 10.21 45.66
CA LEU A 129 13.49 11.34 44.74
C LEU A 129 12.79 12.62 45.25
N LYS A 130 13.49 13.40 46.07
CA LYS A 130 12.94 14.58 46.75
C LYS A 130 12.88 15.87 45.91
N ARG A 131 13.52 15.95 44.73
CA ARG A 131 13.56 17.17 43.91
C ARG A 131 13.49 16.93 42.39
N PRO A 132 12.60 17.62 41.65
CA PRO A 132 11.40 18.38 42.10
C PRO A 132 10.35 17.51 42.82
N PRO A 133 9.43 18.12 43.61
CA PRO A 133 8.59 17.43 44.59
C PRO A 133 7.63 16.38 44.00
N PHE A 134 7.32 16.47 42.70
CA PHE A 134 6.41 15.54 42.03
C PHE A 134 7.11 14.33 41.38
N ARG A 135 8.45 14.28 41.34
CA ARG A 135 9.19 13.21 40.63
C ARG A 135 8.99 11.84 41.24
N ALA A 136 9.00 11.72 42.57
CA ALA A 136 8.76 10.44 43.23
C ALA A 136 7.39 9.88 42.85
N ALA A 137 6.35 10.72 42.87
CA ALA A 137 5.00 10.35 42.44
C ALA A 137 4.94 10.01 40.94
N LEU A 138 5.57 10.83 40.08
CA LEU A 138 5.59 10.62 38.63
C LEU A 138 6.27 9.31 38.24
N TYR A 139 7.47 9.04 38.77
CA TYR A 139 8.20 7.81 38.44
C TYR A 139 7.51 6.59 39.00
N ARG A 140 6.97 6.67 40.22
CA ARG A 140 6.13 5.62 40.78
C ARG A 140 4.95 5.30 39.85
N THR A 141 4.22 6.32 39.41
CA THR A 141 3.08 6.15 38.49
C THR A 141 3.52 5.58 37.14
N LEU A 142 4.62 6.07 36.55
CA LEU A 142 5.15 5.55 35.29
C LEU A 142 5.57 4.08 35.41
N ILE A 143 6.29 3.70 36.48
CA ILE A 143 6.71 2.32 36.73
C ILE A 143 5.49 1.40 36.86
N LEU A 144 4.46 1.84 37.59
CA LEU A 144 3.22 1.08 37.76
C LEU A 144 2.42 0.96 36.46
N ILE A 145 2.32 2.04 35.67
CA ILE A 145 1.69 1.99 34.35
C ILE A 145 2.43 1.00 33.46
N LEU A 146 3.76 1.09 33.37
CA LEU A 146 4.58 0.19 32.55
C LEU A 146 4.44 -1.27 32.99
N TYR A 147 4.38 -1.51 34.30
CA TYR A 147 4.20 -2.84 34.87
C TYR A 147 2.85 -3.46 34.55
N CYS A 148 1.77 -2.70 34.73
CA CYS A 148 0.40 -3.21 34.62
C CYS A 148 -0.14 -3.21 33.19
N THR A 149 0.53 -2.53 32.26
CA THR A 149 0.00 -2.34 30.89
C THR A 149 0.98 -2.81 29.83
N GLY A 150 2.25 -3.04 30.17
CA GLY A 150 3.29 -3.45 29.22
C GLY A 150 3.59 -2.41 28.12
N ILE A 151 3.13 -1.16 28.28
CA ILE A 151 3.45 -0.08 27.33
C ILE A 151 4.93 0.26 27.37
N ARG A 152 5.45 0.86 26.30
CA ARG A 152 6.86 1.30 26.29
C ARG A 152 7.01 2.61 27.08
N PHE A 153 8.16 2.83 27.71
CA PHE A 153 8.45 4.09 28.42
C PHE A 153 8.17 5.35 27.58
N GLY A 154 8.56 5.33 26.30
CA GLY A 154 8.29 6.44 25.38
C GLY A 154 6.82 6.62 24.98
N GLU A 155 6.00 5.56 25.06
CA GLU A 155 4.55 5.60 24.86
C GLU A 155 3.88 6.17 26.12
N ALA A 156 4.28 5.70 27.31
CA ALA A 156 3.79 6.18 28.60
C ALA A 156 3.97 7.69 28.80
N LEU A 157 5.12 8.24 28.39
CA LEU A 157 5.41 9.67 28.50
C LEU A 157 4.54 10.56 27.61
N ARG A 158 3.85 9.99 26.61
CA ARG A 158 3.04 10.73 25.63
C ARG A 158 1.54 10.65 25.90
N LEU A 159 1.13 9.81 26.86
CA LEU A 159 -0.26 9.66 27.25
C LEU A 159 -0.82 10.99 27.77
N ARG A 160 -2.02 11.33 27.30
CA ARG A 160 -2.83 12.45 27.77
C ARG A 160 -4.01 11.91 28.56
N MET A 161 -4.63 12.76 29.38
CA MET A 161 -5.82 12.36 30.15
C MET A 161 -6.98 11.84 29.28
N ARG A 162 -7.10 12.33 28.04
CA ARG A 162 -8.11 11.88 27.06
C ARG A 162 -7.87 10.45 26.55
N ASP A 163 -6.64 9.96 26.71
CA ASP A 163 -6.16 8.68 26.21
C ASP A 163 -6.44 7.55 27.23
N VAL A 164 -7.05 7.88 28.37
CA VAL A 164 -7.33 6.93 29.46
C VAL A 164 -8.84 6.83 29.64
N ASP A 165 -9.41 5.71 29.24
CA ASP A 165 -10.80 5.37 29.55
C ASP A 165 -10.85 4.50 30.79
N THR A 166 -11.16 5.12 31.93
CA THR A 166 -11.28 4.44 33.22
C THR A 166 -12.56 3.64 33.38
N ARG A 167 -13.58 3.86 32.54
CA ARG A 167 -14.83 3.07 32.57
C ARG A 167 -14.65 1.75 31.86
N SER A 168 -13.97 1.79 30.71
CA SER A 168 -13.70 0.61 29.89
C SER A 168 -12.39 -0.09 30.28
N ALA A 169 -11.61 0.49 31.19
CA ALA A 169 -10.27 0.04 31.57
C ALA A 169 -9.34 -0.08 30.35
N VAL A 170 -9.28 0.94 29.49
CA VAL A 170 -8.46 0.94 28.27
C VAL A 170 -7.59 2.20 28.19
N LEU A 171 -6.33 2.01 27.82
CA LEU A 171 -5.40 3.08 27.44
C LEU A 171 -5.29 3.14 25.92
N TYR A 172 -5.57 4.30 25.34
CA TYR A 172 -5.42 4.59 23.93
C TYR A 172 -4.05 5.20 23.66
N VAL A 173 -3.10 4.41 23.15
CA VAL A 173 -1.80 4.95 22.75
C VAL A 173 -1.94 5.57 21.36
N ASP A 174 -2.05 6.90 21.32
CA ASP A 174 -2.05 7.64 20.05
C ASP A 174 -0.69 7.50 19.34
N THR A 175 -0.78 7.26 18.03
CA THR A 175 0.27 7.08 17.03
C THR A 175 1.73 7.06 17.54
N PHE A 176 2.26 5.86 17.80
CA PHE A 176 3.69 5.64 17.99
C PHE A 176 4.25 4.84 16.81
N LYS A 177 5.17 5.44 16.05
CA LYS A 177 5.72 4.89 14.78
C LYS A 177 4.65 4.56 13.73
N GLY A 178 3.61 5.40 13.64
CA GLY A 178 2.55 5.27 12.63
C GLY A 178 1.53 4.17 12.93
N ARG A 179 1.48 3.65 14.17
CA ARG A 179 0.48 2.68 14.61
C ARG A 179 -0.17 3.19 15.89
N ALA A 180 -1.50 3.12 15.95
CA ALA A 180 -2.27 3.34 17.18
C ALA A 180 -2.63 1.97 17.77
N ARG A 181 -2.76 1.89 19.10
CA ARG A 181 -3.26 0.67 19.75
C ARG A 181 -3.98 0.98 21.05
N GLY A 182 -5.04 0.23 21.32
CA GLY A 182 -5.63 0.12 22.65
C GLY A 182 -4.83 -0.87 23.49
N VAL A 183 -4.56 -0.51 24.74
CA VAL A 183 -3.93 -1.38 25.72
C VAL A 183 -4.92 -1.54 26.86
N GLN A 184 -5.47 -2.74 26.95
CA GLN A 184 -6.41 -3.07 28.01
C GLN A 184 -5.65 -3.05 29.34
N ILE A 185 -6.19 -2.29 30.28
CA ILE A 185 -5.77 -2.34 31.67
C ILE A 185 -6.41 -3.62 32.22
N ASP A 186 -5.58 -4.48 32.77
CA ASP A 186 -6.01 -5.66 33.48
C ASP A 186 -7.12 -5.31 34.50
N GLN A 187 -8.30 -5.91 34.34
CA GLN A 187 -9.47 -5.60 35.16
C GLN A 187 -9.29 -6.03 36.62
N ALA A 188 -8.44 -7.02 36.88
CA ALA A 188 -8.09 -7.39 38.26
C ALA A 188 -7.31 -6.24 38.95
N VAL A 189 -6.81 -5.28 38.17
CA VAL A 189 -6.12 -4.08 38.66
C VAL A 189 -7.03 -2.91 38.96
N VAL A 190 -8.30 -2.92 38.55
CA VAL A 190 -9.24 -1.82 38.76
C VAL A 190 -10.38 -2.27 39.67
N VAL A 191 -10.30 -1.93 40.95
CA VAL A 191 -11.37 -2.17 41.94
C VAL A 191 -11.91 -0.81 42.39
N ASP A 192 -13.21 -0.57 42.24
CA ASP A 192 -13.90 0.70 42.58
C ASP A 192 -13.26 1.96 41.95
N GLY A 193 -12.78 1.83 40.69
CA GLY A 193 -12.11 2.92 39.98
C GLY A 193 -10.73 3.29 40.53
N ARG A 194 -10.12 2.43 41.36
CA ARG A 194 -8.78 2.60 41.93
C ARG A 194 -7.85 1.44 41.53
N PHE A 195 -6.59 1.78 41.31
CA PHE A 195 -5.55 0.88 40.79
C PHE A 195 -4.96 -0.02 41.90
N ARG A 196 -4.93 -1.35 41.72
CA ARG A 196 -4.36 -2.35 42.63
C ARG A 196 -3.69 -3.52 41.85
N PRO A 197 -2.37 -3.74 41.89
CA PRO A 197 -1.71 -4.64 40.94
C PRO A 197 -2.01 -6.15 41.15
N GLY A 198 -2.27 -6.85 40.04
CA GLY A 198 -2.51 -8.29 39.86
C GLY A 198 -3.75 -8.49 38.97
N GLY A 199 -3.80 -9.29 37.90
CA GLY A 199 -2.84 -10.09 37.16
C GLY A 199 -3.51 -10.62 35.86
N HIS A 200 -2.68 -10.92 34.85
CA HIS A 200 -2.86 -11.79 33.67
C HIS A 200 -2.47 -11.19 32.31
N ASP A 201 -1.79 -12.03 31.54
CA ASP A 201 -0.84 -11.74 30.48
C ASP A 201 -1.42 -11.85 29.05
N HIS A 202 -0.78 -11.13 28.12
CA HIS A 202 -0.70 -11.34 26.65
C HIS A 202 -1.64 -10.51 25.74
N LEU A 203 -1.06 -9.49 25.07
CA LEU A 203 -1.65 -8.73 23.95
C LEU A 203 -0.80 -8.90 22.66
N GLY A 204 -1.43 -9.38 21.58
CA GLY A 204 -0.83 -9.47 20.24
C GLY A 204 -1.19 -8.27 19.37
N VAL A 205 -0.32 -7.90 18.40
CA VAL A 205 -0.60 -6.82 17.43
C VAL A 205 -0.68 -7.41 16.02
N VAL A 206 -1.82 -7.22 15.36
CA VAL A 206 -2.04 -7.58 13.96
C VAL A 206 -1.90 -6.35 13.06
N GLY A 207 -1.77 -6.56 11.75
CA GLY A 207 -1.76 -5.47 10.77
C GLY A 207 -3.13 -4.79 10.66
N ASP A 208 -3.16 -3.58 10.12
CA ASP A 208 -4.40 -2.82 9.94
C ASP A 208 -5.40 -3.59 9.04
N ILE A 209 -6.67 -3.56 9.43
CA ILE A 209 -7.77 -4.19 8.69
C ILE A 209 -8.77 -3.11 8.30
N ARG A 210 -9.21 -3.12 7.04
CA ARG A 210 -10.20 -2.17 6.52
C ARG A 210 -11.59 -2.79 6.59
N GLU A 211 -12.25 -2.59 7.72
CA GLU A 211 -13.59 -3.15 7.99
C GLU A 211 -14.70 -2.21 7.49
N ASP A 212 -14.51 -0.90 7.55
CA ASP A 212 -15.49 0.11 7.08
C ASP A 212 -15.33 0.49 5.60
N GLY A 213 -14.87 -0.44 4.77
CA GLY A 213 -14.66 -0.23 3.34
C GLY A 213 -13.24 0.20 2.98
N LEU A 214 -12.91 0.01 1.69
CA LEU A 214 -11.54 0.14 1.20
C LEU A 214 -11.02 1.58 1.17
N ASP A 215 -11.91 2.56 1.08
CA ASP A 215 -11.54 3.97 0.93
C ASP A 215 -11.41 4.70 2.27
N ASN A 216 -11.89 4.09 3.36
CA ASN A 216 -11.83 4.65 4.71
C ASN A 216 -10.52 4.29 5.41
N PRO A 217 -9.98 5.19 6.26
CA PRO A 217 -8.87 4.83 7.13
C PRO A 217 -9.30 3.66 8.04
N PRO A 218 -8.41 2.69 8.31
CA PRO A 218 -8.70 1.61 9.25
C PRO A 218 -9.15 2.20 10.60
N PRO A 219 -10.35 1.86 11.10
CA PRO A 219 -10.77 2.30 12.42
C PRO A 219 -9.88 1.63 13.49
N PRO A 220 -9.81 2.19 14.71
CA PRO A 220 -9.18 1.48 15.82
C PRO A 220 -9.95 0.19 16.14
N THR A 221 -9.35 -0.97 15.86
CA THR A 221 -9.98 -2.29 16.07
C THR A 221 -9.30 -3.06 17.20
N LEU A 222 -10.09 -3.68 18.08
CA LEU A 222 -9.64 -4.57 19.15
C LEU A 222 -10.17 -5.99 18.90
N PHE A 223 -9.28 -6.99 18.95
CA PHE A 223 -9.66 -8.40 18.88
C PHE A 223 -9.68 -8.99 20.29
N VAL A 224 -10.86 -9.38 20.76
CA VAL A 224 -11.03 -10.07 22.04
C VAL A 224 -11.49 -11.50 21.76
N PRO A 225 -10.80 -12.53 22.29
CA PRO A 225 -11.29 -13.89 22.23
C PRO A 225 -12.70 -13.98 22.83
N THR A 226 -13.67 -14.51 22.07
CA THR A 226 -15.08 -14.58 22.53
C THR A 226 -15.23 -15.35 23.84
N ALA A 227 -14.35 -16.32 24.12
CA ALA A 227 -14.31 -17.07 25.37
C ALA A 227 -13.95 -16.22 26.62
N GLN A 228 -13.44 -15.01 26.44
CA GLN A 228 -13.10 -14.08 27.53
C GLN A 228 -14.21 -13.06 27.79
N LEU A 229 -15.20 -12.95 26.91
CA LEU A 229 -16.36 -12.08 27.11
C LEU A 229 -17.39 -12.81 27.96
N ASP A 230 -17.98 -12.11 28.91
CA ASP A 230 -19.09 -12.62 29.69
C ASP A 230 -20.30 -12.88 28.78
N ASN A 231 -21.07 -13.91 29.14
CA ASN A 231 -22.22 -14.34 28.34
C ASN A 231 -23.31 -13.25 28.28
N GLU A 232 -23.42 -12.38 29.29
CA GLU A 232 -24.40 -11.29 29.31
C GLU A 232 -24.05 -10.16 28.34
N PHE A 233 -22.80 -9.69 28.34
CA PHE A 233 -22.32 -8.72 27.36
C PHE A 233 -22.44 -9.25 25.92
N THR A 234 -22.06 -10.50 25.69
CA THR A 234 -22.17 -11.14 24.38
C THR A 234 -23.63 -11.22 23.91
N GLN A 235 -24.56 -11.59 24.79
CA GLN A 235 -26.00 -11.60 24.48
C GLN A 235 -26.56 -10.20 24.21
N LEU A 236 -26.11 -9.18 24.93
CA LEU A 236 -26.52 -7.80 24.71
C LEU A 236 -26.00 -7.29 23.36
N MET A 237 -24.74 -7.57 23.02
CA MET A 237 -24.12 -7.16 21.76
C MET A 237 -24.74 -7.88 20.56
N ASN A 238 -25.08 -9.15 20.67
CA ASN A 238 -25.75 -9.89 19.60
C ASN A 238 -27.16 -9.35 19.27
N LYS A 239 -27.79 -8.57 20.17
CA LYS A 239 -29.07 -7.89 19.90
C LYS A 239 -28.89 -6.58 19.11
N VAL A 240 -27.70 -5.99 19.14
CA VAL A 240 -27.40 -4.67 18.53
C VAL A 240 -26.56 -4.82 17.27
N VAL A 241 -25.67 -5.81 17.24
CA VAL A 241 -24.75 -6.08 16.13
C VAL A 241 -24.89 -7.56 15.75
N ALA A 242 -25.18 -7.82 14.48
CA ALA A 242 -25.31 -9.18 13.98
C ALA A 242 -23.96 -9.92 14.09
N THR A 243 -23.94 -11.03 14.83
CA THR A 243 -22.76 -11.90 14.91
C THR A 243 -22.53 -12.53 13.54
N SER A 244 -21.33 -12.35 12.99
CA SER A 244 -20.95 -12.95 11.71
C SER A 244 -19.92 -14.05 11.93
N PHE A 245 -20.15 -15.21 11.31
CA PHE A 245 -19.18 -16.32 11.31
C PHE A 245 -18.42 -16.34 9.99
N VAL A 246 -17.09 -16.40 10.06
CA VAL A 246 -16.22 -16.48 8.88
C VAL A 246 -15.63 -17.88 8.79
N VAL A 247 -15.94 -18.58 7.71
CA VAL A 247 -15.46 -19.94 7.45
C VAL A 247 -14.49 -19.92 6.26
N ARG A 248 -13.30 -20.50 6.45
CA ARG A 248 -12.32 -20.67 5.37
C ARG A 248 -12.39 -22.09 4.82
N THR A 249 -12.75 -22.23 3.55
CA THR A 249 -12.85 -23.52 2.85
C THR A 249 -11.79 -23.66 1.77
N LYS A 250 -11.34 -24.89 1.50
CA LYS A 250 -10.57 -25.23 0.29
C LYS A 250 -11.43 -25.34 -0.97
N PRO A 251 -12.59 -26.02 -0.95
CA PRO A 251 -13.53 -26.01 -2.09
C PRO A 251 -14.23 -24.66 -2.24
N ALA A 252 -14.84 -24.43 -3.40
CA ALA A 252 -15.53 -23.19 -3.74
C ALA A 252 -16.60 -22.85 -2.66
N PRO A 253 -16.66 -21.60 -2.16
CA PRO A 253 -17.56 -21.24 -1.05
C PRO A 253 -19.02 -21.62 -1.28
N THR A 254 -19.51 -21.47 -2.51
CA THR A 254 -20.89 -21.81 -2.91
C THR A 254 -21.20 -23.30 -2.82
N SER A 255 -20.20 -24.17 -2.94
CA SER A 255 -20.40 -25.62 -2.86
C SER A 255 -20.62 -26.12 -1.42
N VAL A 256 -20.18 -25.35 -0.42
CA VAL A 256 -20.23 -25.70 1.01
C VAL A 256 -21.40 -25.00 1.72
N ALA A 257 -22.04 -24.04 1.06
CA ALA A 257 -23.11 -23.21 1.62
C ALA A 257 -24.27 -24.04 2.21
N ALA A 258 -24.79 -25.00 1.44
CA ALA A 258 -25.92 -25.84 1.85
C ALA A 258 -25.57 -26.82 2.98
N GLU A 259 -24.31 -27.24 3.07
CA GLU A 259 -23.82 -28.11 4.14
C GLU A 259 -23.67 -27.33 5.45
N VAL A 260 -23.00 -26.17 5.40
CA VAL A 260 -22.88 -25.26 6.56
C VAL A 260 -24.25 -24.82 7.05
N GLN A 261 -25.18 -24.48 6.15
CA GLN A 261 -26.53 -24.09 6.54
C GLN A 261 -27.25 -25.23 7.28
N ARG A 262 -27.14 -26.48 6.81
CA ARG A 262 -27.73 -27.64 7.48
C ARG A 262 -27.14 -27.89 8.87
N GLU A 263 -25.81 -27.84 9.01
CA GLU A 263 -25.15 -28.05 10.30
C GLU A 263 -25.51 -26.97 11.33
N VAL A 264 -25.56 -25.71 10.89
CA VAL A 264 -25.98 -24.60 11.77
C VAL A 264 -27.46 -24.72 12.16
N SER A 265 -28.31 -25.17 11.23
CA SER A 265 -29.72 -25.45 11.50
C SER A 265 -29.88 -26.58 12.54
N ALA A 266 -29.09 -27.65 12.39
CA ALA A 266 -29.09 -28.79 13.31
C ALA A 266 -28.59 -28.42 14.72
N ALA A 267 -27.69 -27.43 14.82
CA ALA A 267 -27.22 -26.86 16.08
C ALA A 267 -28.25 -25.94 16.77
N GLY A 268 -29.46 -25.79 16.22
CA GLY A 268 -30.55 -24.98 16.80
C GLY A 268 -30.53 -23.50 16.38
N GLY A 269 -29.77 -23.14 15.34
CA GLY A 269 -29.80 -21.80 14.75
C GLY A 269 -31.06 -21.58 13.91
N ASP A 270 -31.66 -20.39 14.02
CA ASP A 270 -32.80 -20.00 13.18
C ASP A 270 -32.34 -19.80 11.73
N VAL A 271 -32.72 -20.74 10.86
CA VAL A 271 -32.27 -20.84 9.46
C VAL A 271 -32.74 -19.64 8.62
N ALA A 272 -33.83 -18.99 9.04
CA ALA A 272 -34.40 -17.84 8.35
C ALA A 272 -33.53 -16.57 8.47
N ALA A 273 -32.59 -16.52 9.42
CA ALA A 273 -31.71 -15.37 9.67
C ALA A 273 -30.31 -15.49 9.05
N PHE A 274 -30.03 -16.58 8.32
CA PHE A 274 -28.69 -16.83 7.77
C PHE A 274 -28.53 -16.29 6.34
N ASP A 275 -27.84 -15.15 6.22
CA ASP A 275 -27.43 -14.60 4.93
C ASP A 275 -26.02 -15.11 4.55
N PHE A 276 -25.98 -16.22 3.82
CA PHE A 276 -24.71 -16.77 3.34
C PHE A 276 -24.13 -15.90 2.23
N ARG A 277 -22.97 -15.28 2.49
CA ARG A 277 -22.25 -14.47 1.50
C ARG A 277 -20.82 -14.96 1.27
N PRO A 278 -20.45 -15.35 0.04
CA PRO A 278 -19.05 -15.55 -0.33
C PRO A 278 -18.25 -14.26 -0.09
N MET A 279 -17.00 -14.37 0.36
CA MET A 279 -16.16 -13.19 0.64
C MET A 279 -15.94 -12.34 -0.62
N GLU A 280 -15.92 -12.96 -1.80
CA GLU A 280 -15.87 -12.28 -3.10
C GLU A 280 -17.08 -11.36 -3.32
N SER A 281 -18.27 -11.78 -2.87
CA SER A 281 -19.49 -10.97 -2.97
C SER A 281 -19.48 -9.79 -2.00
N VAL A 282 -18.90 -9.98 -0.80
CA VAL A 282 -18.71 -8.91 0.19
C VAL A 282 -17.75 -7.85 -0.35
N LEU A 283 -16.62 -8.27 -0.90
CA LEU A 283 -15.64 -7.40 -1.56
C LEU A 283 -16.25 -6.69 -2.78
N ALA A 284 -17.03 -7.39 -3.60
CA ALA A 284 -17.72 -6.80 -4.73
C ALA A 284 -18.71 -5.71 -4.28
N GLY A 285 -19.46 -5.97 -3.19
CA GLY A 285 -20.35 -5.03 -2.53
C GLY A 285 -19.67 -3.73 -2.10
N SER A 286 -18.46 -3.83 -1.54
CA SER A 286 -17.69 -2.65 -1.10
C SER A 286 -17.27 -1.71 -2.24
N ILE A 287 -17.28 -2.17 -3.50
CA ILE A 287 -16.82 -1.41 -4.68
C ILE A 287 -17.99 -1.04 -5.62
N VAL A 288 -19.25 -1.37 -5.26
CA VAL A 288 -20.42 -1.14 -6.14
C VAL A 288 -20.58 0.32 -6.56
N HIS A 289 -20.49 1.25 -5.61
CA HIS A 289 -20.62 2.69 -5.90
C HIS A 289 -19.51 3.19 -6.83
N GLN A 290 -18.27 2.73 -6.62
CA GLN A 290 -17.14 3.11 -7.44
C GLN A 290 -17.28 2.56 -8.86
N ARG A 291 -17.74 1.31 -9.01
CA ARG A 291 -18.05 0.70 -10.33
C ARG A 291 -19.18 1.42 -11.05
N PHE A 292 -20.25 1.79 -10.35
CA PHE A 292 -21.36 2.53 -10.93
C PHE A 292 -20.91 3.89 -11.47
N ASN A 293 -20.16 4.66 -10.66
CA ASN A 293 -19.60 5.94 -11.08
C ASN A 293 -18.62 5.80 -12.26
N MET A 294 -17.78 4.75 -12.24
CA MET A 294 -16.86 4.45 -13.35
C MET A 294 -17.63 4.16 -14.65
N LEU A 295 -18.69 3.35 -14.59
CA LEU A 295 -19.53 3.06 -15.76
C LEU A 295 -20.25 4.31 -16.26
N LEU A 296 -20.85 5.09 -15.37
CA LEU A 296 -21.56 6.32 -15.71
C LEU A 296 -20.62 7.32 -16.39
N LEU A 297 -19.47 7.63 -15.78
CA LEU A 297 -18.45 8.51 -16.36
C LEU A 297 -17.89 7.95 -17.66
N GLY A 298 -17.69 6.63 -17.74
CA GLY A 298 -17.25 5.94 -18.95
C GLY A 298 -18.25 6.10 -20.10
N THR A 299 -19.56 5.98 -19.83
CA THR A 299 -20.60 6.20 -20.84
C THR A 299 -20.65 7.65 -21.33
N PHE A 300 -20.55 8.62 -20.42
CA PHE A 300 -20.48 10.04 -20.80
C PHE A 300 -19.21 10.36 -21.60
N ALA A 301 -18.07 9.80 -21.21
CA ALA A 301 -16.82 9.95 -21.96
C ALA A 301 -16.95 9.35 -23.37
N GLY A 302 -17.57 8.16 -23.50
CA GLY A 302 -17.83 7.52 -24.79
C GLY A 302 -18.76 8.34 -25.69
N MET A 303 -19.84 8.91 -25.12
CA MET A 303 -20.74 9.82 -25.84
C MET A 303 -20.02 11.09 -26.29
N ALA A 304 -19.26 11.73 -25.40
CA ALA A 304 -18.50 12.94 -25.72
C ALA A 304 -17.45 12.68 -26.80
N LEU A 305 -16.78 11.53 -26.77
CA LEU A 305 -15.83 11.10 -27.79
C LEU A 305 -16.50 10.89 -29.14
N THR A 306 -17.65 10.23 -29.16
CA THR A 306 -18.43 9.98 -30.39
C THR A 306 -18.91 11.30 -31.00
N LEU A 307 -19.45 12.20 -30.18
CA LEU A 307 -19.91 13.51 -30.62
C LEU A 307 -18.74 14.36 -31.16
N SER A 308 -17.59 14.30 -30.49
CA SER A 308 -16.37 14.96 -30.93
C SER A 308 -15.84 14.41 -32.25
N ALA A 309 -15.89 13.08 -32.44
CA ALA A 309 -15.50 12.42 -33.68
C ALA A 309 -16.41 12.82 -34.85
N LEU A 310 -17.73 12.87 -34.62
CA LEU A 310 -18.72 13.33 -35.61
C LEU A 310 -18.52 14.80 -35.97
N GLY A 311 -18.28 15.66 -34.97
CA GLY A 311 -17.97 17.08 -35.19
C GLY A 311 -16.69 17.28 -36.01
N LEU A 312 -15.62 16.56 -35.66
CA LEU A 312 -14.35 16.60 -36.40
C LEU A 312 -14.53 16.08 -37.83
N TYR A 313 -15.24 14.96 -38.01
CA TYR A 313 -15.58 14.45 -39.34
C TYR A 313 -16.35 15.50 -40.17
N GLY A 314 -17.36 16.14 -39.60
CA GLY A 314 -18.16 17.17 -40.27
C GLY A 314 -17.31 18.37 -40.71
N VAL A 315 -16.50 18.92 -39.80
CA VAL A 315 -15.62 20.07 -40.08
C VAL A 315 -14.59 19.71 -41.16
N ILE A 316 -13.95 18.55 -41.09
CA ILE A 316 -12.95 18.12 -42.07
C ILE A 316 -13.60 17.79 -43.40
N SER A 317 -14.73 17.08 -43.41
CA SER A 317 -15.48 16.79 -44.63
C SER A 317 -15.91 18.07 -45.33
N TYR A 318 -16.37 19.07 -44.58
CA TYR A 318 -16.73 20.39 -45.13
C TYR A 318 -15.50 21.13 -45.68
N ALA A 319 -14.39 21.14 -44.93
CA ALA A 319 -13.14 21.77 -45.36
C ALA A 319 -12.57 21.14 -46.64
N VAL A 320 -12.67 19.81 -46.76
CA VAL A 320 -12.24 19.07 -47.96
C VAL A 320 -13.20 19.33 -49.13
N ALA A 321 -14.52 19.34 -48.90
CA ALA A 321 -15.50 19.66 -49.93
C ALA A 321 -15.38 21.10 -50.46
N ARG A 322 -14.92 22.06 -49.64
CA ARG A 322 -14.60 23.42 -50.11
C ARG A 322 -13.30 23.50 -50.93
N ARG A 323 -12.41 22.51 -50.78
CA ARG A 323 -11.09 22.48 -51.43
C ARG A 323 -10.98 21.40 -52.50
N THR A 324 -12.08 20.76 -52.89
CA THR A 324 -12.10 19.72 -53.93
C THR A 324 -11.55 20.23 -55.26
N HIS A 325 -11.79 21.48 -55.62
CA HIS A 325 -11.23 22.09 -56.83
C HIS A 325 -9.70 22.19 -56.78
N GLU A 326 -9.13 22.67 -55.67
CA GLU A 326 -7.67 22.73 -55.48
C GLU A 326 -7.04 21.32 -55.44
N VAL A 327 -7.72 20.37 -54.80
CA VAL A 327 -7.30 18.97 -54.74
C VAL A 327 -7.33 18.36 -56.15
N GLY A 328 -8.37 18.61 -56.94
CA GLY A 328 -8.51 18.15 -58.31
C GLY A 328 -7.42 18.71 -59.23
N ILE A 329 -7.10 20.01 -59.13
CA ILE A 329 -6.00 20.62 -59.88
C ILE A 329 -4.65 19.99 -59.52
N ARG A 330 -4.36 19.78 -58.22
CA ARG A 330 -3.10 19.13 -57.80
C ARG A 330 -2.99 17.70 -58.31
N MET A 331 -4.08 16.95 -58.27
CA MET A 331 -4.15 15.60 -58.81
C MET A 331 -3.93 15.58 -60.33
N ALA A 332 -4.53 16.53 -61.07
CA ALA A 332 -4.34 16.67 -62.51
C ALA A 332 -2.91 17.09 -62.89
N LEU A 333 -2.22 17.83 -62.03
CA LEU A 333 -0.80 18.19 -62.17
C LEU A 333 0.16 17.05 -61.76
N GLY A 334 -0.35 15.87 -61.39
CA GLY A 334 0.46 14.68 -61.10
C GLY A 334 0.87 14.51 -59.63
N ALA A 335 0.26 15.25 -58.69
CA ALA A 335 0.55 15.05 -57.27
C ALA A 335 0.15 13.63 -56.82
N ALA A 336 1.00 12.99 -56.02
CA ALA A 336 0.69 11.67 -55.48
C ALA A 336 -0.45 11.77 -54.45
N HIS A 337 -1.36 10.79 -54.47
CA HIS A 337 -2.47 10.69 -53.51
C HIS A 337 -1.98 10.77 -52.04
N ALA A 338 -0.79 10.23 -51.76
CA ALA A 338 -0.18 10.27 -50.43
C ALA A 338 0.14 11.70 -49.95
N ASP A 339 0.55 12.59 -50.84
CA ASP A 339 0.94 13.97 -50.49
C ASP A 339 -0.28 14.81 -50.11
N VAL A 340 -1.37 14.64 -50.85
CA VAL A 340 -2.65 15.30 -50.56
C VAL A 340 -3.24 14.78 -49.25
N LEU A 341 -3.21 13.46 -49.04
CA LEU A 341 -3.68 12.85 -47.80
C LEU A 341 -2.90 13.36 -46.58
N ARG A 342 -1.58 13.41 -46.68
CA ARG A 342 -0.70 13.88 -45.60
C ARG A 342 -0.96 15.34 -45.26
N LEU A 343 -1.26 16.16 -46.27
CA LEU A 343 -1.61 17.57 -46.07
C LEU A 343 -2.93 17.74 -45.32
N ILE A 344 -4.00 17.04 -45.74
CA ILE A 344 -5.32 17.13 -45.12
C ILE A 344 -5.29 16.57 -43.70
N VAL A 345 -4.75 15.36 -43.52
CA VAL A 345 -4.63 14.72 -42.20
C VAL A 345 -3.71 15.56 -41.31
N GLY A 346 -2.61 16.08 -41.83
CA GLY A 346 -1.70 16.94 -41.07
C GLY A 346 -2.37 18.22 -40.55
N GLN A 347 -3.22 18.86 -41.34
CA GLN A 347 -4.00 20.03 -40.89
C GLN A 347 -5.01 19.64 -39.80
N GLY A 348 -5.74 18.54 -39.97
CA GLY A 348 -6.66 18.03 -38.95
C GLY A 348 -5.94 17.67 -37.64
N MET A 349 -4.82 16.96 -37.74
CA MET A 349 -4.03 16.53 -36.58
C MET A 349 -3.38 17.70 -35.84
N LYS A 350 -3.08 18.83 -36.50
CA LYS A 350 -2.63 20.05 -35.81
C LYS A 350 -3.70 20.61 -34.85
N VAL A 351 -4.95 20.66 -35.30
CA VAL A 351 -6.08 21.11 -34.44
C VAL A 351 -6.26 20.16 -33.27
N VAL A 352 -6.16 18.85 -33.52
CA VAL A 352 -6.23 17.81 -32.49
C VAL A 352 -5.09 17.96 -31.48
N ALA A 353 -3.87 18.22 -31.91
CA ALA A 353 -2.73 18.39 -31.01
C ALA A 353 -2.90 19.59 -30.08
N ILE A 354 -3.39 20.73 -30.59
CA ILE A 354 -3.69 21.92 -29.79
C ILE A 354 -4.81 21.61 -28.79
N GLY A 355 -5.90 21.00 -29.24
CA GLY A 355 -7.01 20.61 -28.38
C GLY A 355 -6.58 19.62 -27.29
N LEU A 356 -5.73 18.64 -27.62
CA LEU A 356 -5.20 17.67 -26.67
C LEU A 356 -4.31 18.34 -25.62
N ALA A 357 -3.43 19.26 -26.02
CA ALA A 357 -2.58 20.00 -25.09
C ALA A 357 -3.42 20.84 -24.11
N LEU A 358 -4.42 21.56 -24.62
CA LEU A 358 -5.35 22.33 -23.79
C LEU A 358 -6.18 21.43 -22.87
N GLY A 359 -6.68 20.31 -23.40
CA GLY A 359 -7.46 19.33 -22.65
C GLY A 359 -6.68 18.68 -21.51
N ILE A 360 -5.42 18.29 -21.75
CA ILE A 360 -4.53 17.78 -20.70
C ILE A 360 -4.30 18.86 -19.64
N GLY A 361 -4.04 20.11 -20.05
CA GLY A 361 -3.87 21.23 -19.13
C GLY A 361 -5.10 21.46 -18.24
N LEU A 362 -6.29 21.46 -18.83
CA LEU A 362 -7.57 21.58 -18.12
C LEU A 362 -7.82 20.39 -17.18
N ALA A 363 -7.56 19.17 -17.65
CA ALA A 363 -7.72 17.97 -16.83
C ALA A 363 -6.83 18.01 -15.58
N LEU A 364 -5.54 18.37 -15.74
CA LEU A 364 -4.61 18.51 -14.61
C LEU A 364 -5.04 19.62 -13.63
N LEU A 365 -5.62 20.71 -14.14
CA LEU A 365 -6.13 21.79 -13.31
C LEU A 365 -7.38 21.36 -12.52
N SER A 366 -8.34 20.71 -13.19
CA SER A 366 -9.53 20.14 -12.56
C SER A 366 -9.16 19.11 -11.50
N THR A 367 -8.17 18.25 -11.78
CA THR A 367 -7.65 17.30 -10.81
C THR A 367 -7.18 17.97 -9.52
N ARG A 368 -6.56 19.15 -9.57
CA ARG A 368 -6.14 19.88 -8.36
C ARG A 368 -7.31 20.45 -7.55
N LEU A 369 -8.41 20.79 -8.21
CA LEU A 369 -9.62 21.26 -7.53
C LEU A 369 -10.33 20.11 -6.84
N ILE A 370 -10.43 18.97 -7.52
CA ILE A 370 -11.16 17.79 -7.04
C ILE A 370 -10.28 16.96 -6.08
N SER A 371 -8.95 17.04 -6.13
CA SER A 371 -8.08 16.31 -5.19
C SER A 371 -8.28 16.71 -3.73
N ARG A 372 -8.85 17.89 -3.46
CA ARG A 372 -9.29 18.31 -2.11
C ARG A 372 -10.51 17.51 -1.61
N LEU A 373 -11.21 16.84 -2.52
CA LEU A 373 -12.39 16.00 -2.27
C LEU A 373 -12.05 14.49 -2.39
N LEU A 374 -10.95 14.12 -3.05
CA LEU A 374 -10.52 12.71 -3.17
C LEU A 374 -9.56 12.33 -2.05
N TYR A 375 -9.98 11.39 -1.20
CA TYR A 375 -9.09 10.66 -0.29
C TYR A 375 -8.57 9.38 -0.97
N GLY A 376 -7.26 9.10 -0.85
CA GLY A 376 -6.68 7.80 -1.19
C GLY A 376 -6.33 7.54 -2.67
N ALA A 377 -6.85 8.30 -3.64
CA ALA A 377 -6.47 8.17 -5.05
C ALA A 377 -5.30 9.09 -5.43
N ARG A 378 -4.31 8.57 -6.16
CA ARG A 378 -3.27 9.41 -6.77
C ARG A 378 -3.92 10.27 -7.85
N PRO A 379 -3.92 11.61 -7.75
CA PRO A 379 -4.68 12.46 -8.66
C PRO A 379 -4.18 12.40 -10.12
N THR A 380 -2.92 11.97 -10.32
CA THR A 380 -2.24 11.97 -11.62
C THR A 380 -1.65 10.60 -11.91
N ASP A 381 -2.45 9.69 -12.43
CA ASP A 381 -1.94 8.47 -13.05
C ASP A 381 -1.52 8.76 -14.50
N ALA A 382 -0.22 8.76 -14.74
CA ALA A 382 0.36 9.02 -16.06
C ALA A 382 -0.03 7.94 -17.08
N ALA A 383 -0.24 6.69 -16.65
CA ALA A 383 -0.66 5.61 -17.53
C ALA A 383 -2.08 5.86 -18.06
N THR A 384 -3.01 6.21 -17.19
CA THR A 384 -4.40 6.54 -17.56
C THR A 384 -4.46 7.74 -18.52
N LEU A 385 -3.75 8.83 -18.21
CA LEU A 385 -3.68 10.01 -19.11
C LEU A 385 -3.07 9.65 -20.47
N GLY A 386 -2.03 8.81 -20.49
CA GLY A 386 -1.40 8.34 -21.72
C GLY A 386 -2.34 7.50 -22.59
N ILE A 387 -3.04 6.53 -22.00
CA ILE A 387 -3.99 5.66 -22.70
C ILE A 387 -5.17 6.48 -23.25
N ALA A 388 -5.73 7.39 -22.44
CA ALA A 388 -6.82 8.26 -22.88
C ALA A 388 -6.39 9.19 -24.03
N SER A 389 -5.20 9.78 -23.94
CA SER A 389 -4.63 10.63 -24.99
C SER A 389 -4.40 9.86 -26.28
N LEU A 390 -3.86 8.64 -26.19
CA LEU A 390 -3.68 7.77 -27.35
C LEU A 390 -5.01 7.40 -28.00
N GLY A 391 -6.02 7.06 -27.20
CA GLY A 391 -7.37 6.77 -27.70
C GLY A 391 -7.98 7.96 -28.46
N LEU A 392 -7.87 9.17 -27.90
CA LEU A 392 -8.30 10.41 -28.56
C LEU A 392 -7.59 10.64 -29.90
N VAL A 393 -6.27 10.43 -29.93
CA VAL A 393 -5.46 10.55 -31.16
C VAL A 393 -5.90 9.54 -32.22
N VAL A 394 -6.16 8.29 -31.85
CA VAL A 394 -6.62 7.25 -32.77
C VAL A 394 -7.99 7.60 -33.35
N VAL A 395 -8.94 8.01 -32.52
CA VAL A 395 -10.28 8.40 -32.98
C VAL A 395 -10.22 9.62 -33.89
N ALA A 396 -9.43 10.63 -33.52
CA ALA A 396 -9.25 11.83 -34.33
C ALA A 396 -8.56 11.56 -35.67
N PHE A 397 -7.57 10.66 -35.67
CA PHE A 397 -6.93 10.18 -36.89
C PHE A 397 -7.95 9.48 -37.80
N LEU A 398 -8.79 8.59 -37.27
CA LEU A 398 -9.84 7.93 -38.06
C LEU A 398 -10.86 8.95 -38.61
N ALA A 399 -11.31 9.89 -37.78
CA ALA A 399 -12.28 10.92 -38.16
C ALA A 399 -11.75 11.87 -39.24
N THR A 400 -10.43 12.12 -39.30
CA THR A 400 -9.78 12.96 -40.33
C THR A 400 -9.39 12.15 -41.57
N TYR A 401 -8.94 10.91 -41.40
CA TYR A 401 -8.46 10.02 -42.46
C TYR A 401 -9.60 9.54 -43.37
N ILE A 402 -10.75 9.16 -42.81
CA ILE A 402 -11.88 8.63 -43.59
C ILE A 402 -12.38 9.63 -44.64
N PRO A 403 -12.74 10.90 -44.31
CA PRO A 403 -13.21 11.86 -45.31
C PRO A 403 -12.10 12.25 -46.29
N ALA A 404 -10.85 12.38 -45.85
CA ALA A 404 -9.71 12.65 -46.73
C ALA A 404 -9.52 11.54 -47.77
N ARG A 405 -9.60 10.26 -47.34
CA ARG A 405 -9.54 9.11 -48.25
C ARG A 405 -10.72 9.06 -49.21
N ARG A 406 -11.91 9.43 -48.75
CA ARG A 406 -13.12 9.46 -49.57
C ARG A 406 -13.01 10.48 -50.70
N ALA A 407 -12.49 11.68 -50.40
CA ALA A 407 -12.29 12.74 -51.40
C ALA A 407 -11.27 12.37 -52.48
N MET A 408 -10.23 11.63 -52.14
CA MET A 408 -9.23 11.16 -53.11
C MET A 408 -9.73 10.04 -54.04
N ARG A 409 -10.84 9.38 -53.71
CA ARG A 409 -11.45 8.34 -54.55
C ARG A 409 -12.42 8.91 -55.58
N VAL A 410 -12.72 10.20 -55.52
CA VAL A 410 -13.56 10.87 -56.51
C VAL A 410 -12.71 11.14 -57.75
N ASP A 411 -13.20 10.71 -58.91
CA ASP A 411 -12.50 10.84 -60.19
C ASP A 411 -12.23 12.32 -60.51
N PRO A 412 -10.97 12.73 -60.77
CA PRO A 412 -10.63 14.13 -61.07
C PRO A 412 -11.40 14.70 -62.27
N MET A 413 -11.84 13.84 -63.21
CA MET A 413 -12.67 14.25 -64.34
C MET A 413 -14.11 14.62 -63.94
N VAL A 414 -14.62 14.08 -62.82
CA VAL A 414 -15.92 14.45 -62.25
C VAL A 414 -15.79 15.74 -61.43
N ALA A 415 -14.66 15.95 -60.76
CA ALA A 415 -14.41 17.14 -59.95
C ALA A 415 -14.29 18.45 -60.77
N LEU A 416 -13.89 18.36 -62.04
CA LEU A 416 -13.78 19.50 -62.97
C LEU A 416 -15.09 19.83 -63.72
N ARG A 417 -16.13 18.99 -63.57
CA ARG A 417 -17.37 19.09 -64.34
C ARG A 417 -18.57 19.61 -63.55
N TYR A 418 -18.38 19.95 -62.28
CA TYR A 418 -19.37 20.67 -61.48
C TYR A 418 -19.08 22.18 -61.57
N GLU A 419 -19.95 22.91 -62.27
CA GLU A 419 -20.11 24.37 -62.18
C GLU A 419 -20.75 24.78 -60.85
#